data_AF-A0A1U7GQ84-F1
#
_entry.id   AF-A0A1U7GQ84-F1
#
_cell.length_a   1.000
_cell.length_b   1.000
_cell.length_c   1.000
_cell.angle_alpha   90.00
_cell.angle_beta   90.00
_cell.angle_gamma   90.00
#
_symmetry.space_group_name_H-M   'P 1'
#
loop_
_entity.id
_entity.type
_entity.pdbx_description
1 polymer ?
#
loop_
_entity_poly.entity_id
_entity_poly.type
_entity_poly.pdbx_seq_one_letter_code
_entity_poly.pdbx_strand_id
1 'polypeptide(L)'
;MGGSPWLWAQANAGGDPAATAYLALRRWCGGLTLSPALPAPDWIGLAAPAAAALLLVFLAMACQGPAAALRQFFDVPGHANLVREAVARVWRSGRLVTALLAFTVASWTASQCIAFVRDDPERGRADLVMLERGRGPIQLPAEHAAHAAGSPLRDVAGLGDNLPLLVAALVVLLSRASRGPAPAPAGLKGHGGSFAAPPAEPGMGAGAATMALGLYLLYRLFCRLAGSPDLPTGNCLVVEVAIIPGLMLISDGFLLAWVLAELRDGEPGDDQVDRVDPSRALRLMPAACLACLAALPARYAATSLLLATQHIPPTLMATGLGRGLRWSLGPGVATIQAASLIFLGMAGAAAWGGGTFGEATWAFRRLLRAEGGRLAAATILAAVGCAGASAAAYAALLALPPAGWVLPAADAYAHYATLPIGLWSLAACIQIAERTLPRARLAAAEGDADAPALDGEAEAAPVAG
;
A
#
# COMPACT_ATOMS: atom_id res chain seq x y z
N MET A 1 35.13 8.99 -16.53
CA MET A 1 34.41 7.69 -16.44
C MET A 1 34.80 7.04 -15.12
N GLY A 2 33.91 7.05 -14.12
CA GLY A 2 34.16 6.35 -12.86
C GLY A 2 33.65 4.91 -12.94
N GLY A 3 34.44 3.94 -12.49
CA GLY A 3 33.92 2.59 -12.26
C GLY A 3 32.86 2.64 -11.18
N SER A 4 31.65 2.13 -11.46
CA SER A 4 30.57 2.16 -10.47
C SER A 4 30.89 1.23 -9.29
N PRO A 5 30.40 1.51 -8.06
CA PRO A 5 30.67 0.70 -6.88
C PRO A 5 30.01 -0.70 -6.91
N TRP A 6 29.35 -1.07 -8.01
CA TRP A 6 28.71 -2.38 -8.24
C TRP A 6 29.70 -3.53 -8.53
N LEU A 7 30.98 -3.35 -8.25
CA LEU A 7 32.04 -4.39 -8.33
C LEU A 7 31.76 -5.65 -7.47
N TRP A 8 30.77 -5.61 -6.58
CA TRP A 8 30.28 -6.77 -5.83
C TRP A 8 29.65 -7.87 -6.69
N ALA A 9 29.23 -7.59 -7.92
CA ALA A 9 28.47 -8.52 -8.76
C ALA A 9 29.32 -9.32 -9.77
N GLN A 10 30.67 -9.25 -9.72
CA GLN A 10 31.53 -9.91 -10.70
C GLN A 10 32.27 -11.14 -10.17
N ALA A 11 31.89 -12.28 -10.75
CA ALA A 11 32.64 -13.53 -10.89
C ALA A 11 33.09 -14.26 -9.62
N ASN A 12 32.33 -15.30 -9.27
CA ASN A 12 32.92 -16.63 -9.05
C ASN A 12 31.91 -17.74 -9.37
N ALA A 13 32.38 -18.98 -9.56
CA ALA A 13 31.54 -20.08 -10.06
C ALA A 13 30.54 -20.65 -9.03
N GLY A 14 30.77 -20.44 -7.72
CA GLY A 14 29.77 -20.69 -6.67
C GLY A 14 28.68 -19.60 -6.63
N GLY A 15 27.48 -19.92 -6.14
CA GLY A 15 26.39 -18.94 -6.06
C GLY A 15 26.73 -17.79 -5.10
N ASP A 16 27.03 -16.61 -5.63
CA ASP A 16 27.44 -15.45 -4.86
C ASP A 16 26.27 -14.81 -4.07
N PRO A 17 26.33 -14.74 -2.73
CA PRO A 17 25.31 -14.10 -1.92
C PRO A 17 25.16 -12.59 -2.18
N ALA A 18 26.22 -11.88 -2.62
CA ALA A 18 26.12 -10.45 -2.90
C ALA A 18 25.25 -10.20 -4.14
N ALA A 19 25.46 -10.97 -5.21
CA ALA A 19 24.63 -10.95 -6.39
C ALA A 19 23.17 -11.42 -6.10
N THR A 20 22.93 -12.43 -5.24
CA THR A 20 21.54 -12.82 -4.89
C THR A 20 20.82 -11.73 -4.10
N ALA A 21 21.50 -11.10 -3.13
CA ALA A 21 20.94 -9.96 -2.40
C ALA A 21 20.66 -8.76 -3.33
N TYR A 22 21.54 -8.51 -4.32
CA TYR A 22 21.33 -7.50 -5.35
C TYR A 22 20.12 -7.80 -6.25
N LEU A 23 19.94 -9.05 -6.67
CA LEU A 23 18.76 -9.50 -7.42
C LEU A 23 17.47 -9.27 -6.62
N ALA A 24 17.46 -9.62 -5.33
CA ALA A 24 16.32 -9.41 -4.47
C ALA A 24 16.00 -7.92 -4.24
N LEU A 25 17.02 -7.10 -3.96
CA LEU A 25 16.88 -5.65 -3.84
C LEU A 25 16.34 -5.02 -5.12
N ARG A 26 16.79 -5.50 -6.29
CA ARG A 26 16.34 -5.02 -7.60
C ARG A 26 14.88 -5.36 -7.88
N ARG A 27 14.42 -6.58 -7.59
CA ARG A 27 12.99 -6.94 -7.74
C ARG A 27 12.10 -6.17 -6.77
N TRP A 28 12.60 -5.87 -5.57
CA TRP A 28 11.92 -5.01 -4.60
C TRP A 28 11.85 -3.54 -5.04
N CYS A 29 12.95 -2.92 -5.47
CA CYS A 29 12.95 -1.51 -5.90
C CYS A 29 12.29 -1.28 -7.28
N GLY A 30 12.36 -2.24 -8.19
CA GLY A 30 11.80 -2.11 -9.55
C GLY A 30 10.30 -2.37 -9.61
N GLY A 31 9.85 -3.44 -8.92
CA GLY A 31 8.48 -3.94 -8.99
C GLY A 31 7.81 -4.27 -7.66
N LEU A 32 8.44 -4.04 -6.49
CA LEU A 32 7.92 -4.43 -5.18
C LEU A 32 7.79 -5.96 -4.96
N THR A 33 8.45 -6.77 -5.77
CA THR A 33 8.50 -8.22 -5.52
C THR A 33 9.65 -8.55 -4.56
N LEU A 34 9.28 -8.94 -3.34
CA LEU A 34 10.20 -9.59 -2.41
C LEU A 34 10.63 -10.95 -2.99
N SER A 35 11.91 -11.24 -2.83
CA SER A 35 12.59 -12.38 -3.43
C SER A 35 13.62 -12.92 -2.44
N PRO A 36 13.95 -14.22 -2.49
CA PRO A 36 15.03 -14.79 -1.67
C PRO A 36 16.32 -14.01 -1.87
N ALA A 37 16.93 -13.56 -0.76
CA ALA A 37 18.17 -12.78 -0.76
C ALA A 37 19.42 -13.65 -0.53
N LEU A 38 19.24 -14.95 -0.30
CA LEU A 38 20.30 -15.94 -0.08
C LEU A 38 20.29 -17.01 -1.20
N PRO A 39 21.46 -17.49 -1.64
CA PRO A 39 21.55 -18.44 -2.75
C PRO A 39 20.97 -19.81 -2.37
N ALA A 40 21.28 -20.30 -1.16
CA ALA A 40 20.63 -21.48 -0.59
C ALA A 40 19.18 -21.15 -0.14
N PRO A 41 18.27 -22.15 -0.07
CA PRO A 41 16.94 -21.95 0.47
C PRO A 41 16.95 -21.40 1.90
N ASP A 42 16.02 -20.51 2.24
CA ASP A 42 15.93 -19.92 3.58
C ASP A 42 14.51 -19.93 4.17
N TRP A 43 14.44 -20.07 5.49
CA TRP A 43 13.19 -20.04 6.25
C TRP A 43 12.88 -18.66 6.84
N ILE A 44 13.70 -17.64 6.59
CA ILE A 44 13.48 -16.26 7.07
C ILE A 44 12.24 -15.69 6.39
N GLY A 45 12.07 -15.96 5.09
CA GLY A 45 10.86 -15.60 4.34
C GLY A 45 9.56 -16.10 4.96
N LEU A 46 9.57 -17.24 5.68
CA LEU A 46 8.40 -17.81 6.36
C LEU A 46 8.33 -17.44 7.85
N ALA A 47 9.47 -17.50 8.55
CA ALA A 47 9.54 -17.25 9.98
C ALA A 47 9.29 -15.79 10.34
N ALA A 48 9.72 -14.83 9.51
CA ALA A 48 9.50 -13.41 9.77
C ALA A 48 8.01 -13.00 9.75
N PRO A 49 7.20 -13.31 8.71
CA PRO A 49 5.78 -12.97 8.72
C PRO A 49 5.00 -13.78 9.76
N ALA A 50 5.37 -15.04 10.01
CA ALA A 50 4.76 -15.83 11.09
C ALA A 50 5.02 -15.21 12.48
N ALA A 51 6.26 -14.78 12.75
CA ALA A 51 6.61 -14.10 14.01
C ALA A 51 5.91 -12.74 14.14
N ALA A 52 5.77 -11.97 13.07
CA ALA A 52 5.05 -10.70 13.08
C ALA A 52 3.54 -10.88 13.31
N ALA A 53 2.93 -11.90 12.71
CA ALA A 53 1.53 -12.26 12.95
C ALA A 53 1.29 -12.72 14.41
N LEU A 54 2.17 -13.56 14.95
CA LEU A 54 2.13 -13.95 16.37
C LEU A 54 2.32 -12.73 17.29
N LEU A 55 3.25 -11.84 16.98
CA LEU A 55 3.48 -10.61 17.75
C LEU A 55 2.28 -9.66 17.70
N LEU A 56 1.53 -9.60 16.59
CA LEU A 56 0.25 -8.88 16.53
C LEU A 56 -0.82 -9.52 17.43
N VAL A 57 -0.90 -10.85 17.51
CA VAL A 57 -1.79 -11.55 18.47
C VAL A 57 -1.37 -11.27 19.92
N PHE A 58 -0.06 -11.30 20.24
CA PHE A 58 0.43 -10.92 21.57
C PHE A 58 0.14 -9.45 21.90
N LEU A 59 0.29 -8.53 20.94
CA LEU A 59 -0.05 -7.12 21.11
C LEU A 59 -1.55 -6.91 21.35
N ALA A 60 -2.42 -7.65 20.65
CA ALA A 60 -3.85 -7.66 20.92
C ALA A 60 -4.16 -8.17 22.34
N MET A 61 -3.58 -9.31 22.75
CA MET A 61 -3.75 -9.83 24.12
C MET A 61 -3.28 -8.83 25.19
N ALA A 62 -2.18 -8.10 24.95
CA ALA A 62 -1.68 -7.04 25.84
C ALA A 62 -2.55 -5.77 25.84
N CYS A 63 -3.20 -5.44 24.73
CA CYS A 63 -4.07 -4.26 24.60
C CYS A 63 -5.52 -4.49 25.05
N GLN A 64 -6.02 -5.73 25.02
CA GLN A 64 -7.43 -6.08 25.27
C GLN A 64 -7.64 -6.99 26.48
N GLY A 65 -6.59 -7.62 26.99
CA GLY A 65 -6.67 -8.80 27.84
C GLY A 65 -6.80 -10.09 27.00
N PRO A 66 -6.17 -11.20 27.40
CA PRO A 66 -6.03 -12.39 26.57
C PRO A 66 -7.38 -13.04 26.22
N ALA A 67 -8.31 -13.15 27.17
CA ALA A 67 -9.63 -13.75 26.93
C ALA A 67 -10.45 -12.97 25.88
N ALA A 68 -10.37 -11.64 25.87
CA ALA A 68 -11.09 -10.81 24.91
C ALA A 68 -10.49 -10.92 23.50
N ALA A 69 -9.16 -10.82 23.39
CA ALA A 69 -8.44 -10.94 22.13
C ALA A 69 -8.58 -12.34 21.51
N LEU A 70 -8.43 -13.42 22.29
CA LEU A 70 -8.58 -14.80 21.80
C LEU A 70 -10.02 -15.11 21.40
N ARG A 71 -11.03 -14.63 22.16
CA ARG A 71 -12.44 -14.76 21.78
C ARG A 71 -12.74 -14.05 20.44
N GLN A 72 -12.16 -12.87 20.22
CA GLN A 72 -12.25 -12.18 18.93
C GLN A 72 -11.51 -12.92 17.82
N PHE A 73 -10.31 -13.45 18.08
CA PHE A 73 -9.47 -14.16 17.11
C PHE A 73 -10.09 -15.49 16.64
N PHE A 74 -10.86 -16.16 17.49
CA PHE A 74 -11.58 -17.39 17.15
C PHE A 74 -13.08 -17.18 16.81
N ASP A 75 -13.53 -15.93 16.63
CA ASP A 75 -14.89 -15.57 16.21
C ASP A 75 -15.14 -15.88 14.73
N VAL A 76 -15.17 -17.17 14.35
CA VAL A 76 -15.36 -17.61 12.95
C VAL A 76 -16.62 -17.00 12.30
N PRO A 77 -17.79 -16.90 12.97
CA PRO A 77 -18.95 -16.19 12.42
C PRO A 77 -18.71 -14.69 12.21
N GLY A 78 -18.02 -14.02 13.14
CA GLY A 78 -17.61 -12.63 12.99
C GLY A 78 -16.63 -12.40 11.85
N HIS A 79 -15.72 -13.34 11.60
CA HIS A 79 -14.81 -13.30 10.44
C HIS A 79 -15.53 -13.56 9.12
N ALA A 80 -16.46 -14.51 9.05
CA ALA A 80 -17.29 -14.73 7.87
C ALA A 80 -18.13 -13.48 7.51
N ASN A 81 -18.69 -12.81 8.53
CA ASN A 81 -19.38 -11.53 8.34
C ASN A 81 -18.43 -10.40 7.89
N LEU A 82 -17.25 -10.27 8.53
CA LEU A 82 -16.23 -9.30 8.11
C LEU A 82 -15.77 -9.52 6.66
N VAL A 83 -15.55 -10.76 6.24
CA VAL A 83 -15.23 -11.12 4.84
C VAL A 83 -16.35 -10.66 3.92
N ARG A 84 -17.61 -10.98 4.24
CA ARG A 84 -18.80 -10.59 3.45
C ARG A 84 -18.96 -9.07 3.35
N GLU A 85 -18.82 -8.35 4.45
CA GLU A 85 -18.88 -6.87 4.50
C GLU A 85 -17.75 -6.23 3.68
N ALA A 86 -16.52 -6.71 3.83
CA ALA A 86 -15.36 -6.21 3.09
C ALA A 86 -15.48 -6.49 1.58
N VAL A 87 -15.92 -7.69 1.19
CA VAL A 87 -16.18 -8.04 -0.22
C VAL A 87 -17.29 -7.15 -0.80
N ALA A 88 -18.41 -6.96 -0.08
CA ALA A 88 -19.50 -6.08 -0.53
C ALA A 88 -19.07 -4.60 -0.62
N ARG A 89 -18.14 -4.16 0.24
CA ARG A 89 -17.52 -2.82 0.18
C ARG A 89 -16.64 -2.66 -1.07
N VAL A 90 -15.79 -3.64 -1.39
CA VAL A 90 -14.97 -3.65 -2.63
C VAL A 90 -15.84 -3.66 -3.89
N TRP A 91 -16.91 -4.46 -3.94
CA TRP A 91 -17.82 -4.50 -5.11
C TRP A 91 -18.59 -3.20 -5.32
N ARG A 92 -19.03 -2.51 -4.26
CA ARG A 92 -19.66 -1.18 -4.38
C ARG A 92 -18.70 -0.16 -4.98
N SER A 93 -17.42 -0.21 -4.63
CA SER A 93 -16.36 0.59 -5.24
C SER A 93 -15.90 0.05 -6.62
N GLY A 94 -16.79 -0.56 -7.42
CA GLY A 94 -16.44 -1.21 -8.69
C GLY A 94 -15.71 -0.31 -9.71
N ARG A 95 -15.95 1.01 -9.68
CA ARG A 95 -15.21 2.01 -10.47
C ARG A 95 -13.72 2.06 -10.11
N LEU A 96 -13.41 2.11 -8.81
CA LEU A 96 -12.05 2.03 -8.27
C LEU A 96 -11.38 0.71 -8.68
N VAL A 97 -12.07 -0.42 -8.48
CA VAL A 97 -11.55 -1.77 -8.84
C VAL A 97 -11.20 -1.83 -10.32
N THR A 98 -12.11 -1.35 -11.19
CA THR A 98 -11.90 -1.29 -12.64
C THR A 98 -10.71 -0.40 -13.01
N ALA A 99 -10.61 0.79 -12.42
CA ALA A 99 -9.51 1.73 -12.68
C ALA A 99 -8.15 1.14 -12.24
N LEU A 100 -8.07 0.57 -11.04
CA LEU A 100 -6.84 -0.04 -10.54
C LEU A 100 -6.40 -1.23 -11.39
N LEU A 101 -7.31 -2.13 -11.77
CA LEU A 101 -7.02 -3.24 -12.67
C LEU A 101 -6.55 -2.73 -14.04
N ALA A 102 -7.29 -1.81 -14.66
CA ALA A 102 -6.96 -1.28 -15.99
C ALA A 102 -5.60 -0.56 -16.02
N PHE A 103 -5.33 0.33 -15.06
CA PHE A 103 -4.02 1.01 -14.98
C PHE A 103 -2.89 0.06 -14.62
N THR A 104 -3.11 -0.94 -13.75
CA THR A 104 -2.06 -1.93 -13.40
C THR A 104 -1.71 -2.83 -14.59
N VAL A 105 -2.72 -3.35 -15.30
CA VAL A 105 -2.49 -4.12 -16.53
C VAL A 105 -1.82 -3.24 -17.60
N ALA A 106 -2.29 -2.01 -17.83
CA ALA A 106 -1.66 -1.10 -18.79
C ALA A 106 -0.20 -0.78 -18.42
N SER A 107 0.09 -0.53 -17.14
CA SER A 107 1.44 -0.24 -16.64
C SER A 107 2.37 -1.43 -16.81
N TRP A 108 1.95 -2.61 -16.34
CA TRP A 108 2.79 -3.80 -16.34
C TRP A 108 2.97 -4.35 -17.77
N THR A 109 1.93 -4.36 -18.62
CA THR A 109 2.04 -4.66 -20.07
C THR A 109 2.95 -3.69 -20.81
N ALA A 110 2.81 -2.37 -20.61
CA ALA A 110 3.71 -1.39 -21.23
C ALA A 110 5.17 -1.59 -20.77
N SER A 111 5.39 -1.98 -19.51
CA SER A 111 6.72 -2.32 -19.01
C SER A 111 7.30 -3.56 -19.70
N GLN A 112 6.50 -4.63 -19.89
CA GLN A 112 6.94 -5.83 -20.60
C GLN A 112 7.25 -5.55 -22.08
N CYS A 113 6.42 -4.77 -22.77
CA CYS A 113 6.69 -4.37 -24.15
C CYS A 113 7.96 -3.52 -24.30
N ILE A 114 8.27 -2.66 -23.32
CA ILE A 114 9.52 -1.88 -23.32
C ILE A 114 10.71 -2.79 -23.06
N ALA A 115 10.63 -3.70 -22.08
CA ALA A 115 11.69 -4.65 -21.76
C ALA A 115 11.99 -5.57 -22.96
N PHE A 116 10.98 -6.16 -23.58
CA PHE A 116 11.12 -7.03 -24.76
C PHE A 116 11.80 -6.34 -25.96
N VAL A 117 11.70 -5.01 -26.06
CA VAL A 117 12.28 -4.22 -27.17
C VAL A 117 13.66 -3.63 -26.82
N ARG A 118 14.05 -3.55 -25.54
CA ARG A 118 15.25 -2.82 -25.10
C ARG A 118 16.22 -3.60 -24.22
N ASP A 119 15.73 -4.55 -23.44
CA ASP A 119 16.55 -5.31 -22.49
C ASP A 119 17.08 -6.58 -23.15
N ASP A 120 18.23 -7.06 -22.66
CA ASP A 120 18.81 -8.33 -23.06
C ASP A 120 17.89 -9.51 -22.65
N PRO A 121 17.40 -10.34 -23.59
CA PRO A 121 16.52 -11.47 -23.28
C PRO A 121 17.20 -12.55 -22.43
N GLU A 122 18.53 -12.61 -22.38
CA GLU A 122 19.25 -13.52 -21.48
C GLU A 122 19.29 -13.00 -20.03
N ARG A 123 19.05 -11.70 -19.78
CA ARG A 123 19.07 -11.07 -18.44
C ARG A 123 18.09 -11.73 -17.48
N GLY A 124 16.79 -11.73 -17.83
CA GLY A 124 15.75 -12.35 -17.02
C GLY A 124 15.85 -13.88 -16.91
N ARG A 125 16.59 -14.52 -17.81
CA ARG A 125 16.86 -15.96 -17.80
C ARG A 125 18.02 -16.29 -16.85
N ALA A 126 19.08 -15.49 -16.86
CA ALA A 126 20.17 -15.56 -15.88
C ALA A 126 19.63 -15.31 -14.46
N ASP A 127 18.75 -14.32 -14.30
CA ASP A 127 18.05 -14.04 -13.05
C ASP A 127 17.22 -15.24 -12.54
N LEU A 128 16.51 -15.93 -13.44
CA LEU A 128 15.74 -17.13 -13.12
C LEU A 128 16.65 -18.30 -12.70
N VAL A 129 17.62 -18.66 -13.55
CA VAL A 129 18.59 -19.73 -13.30
C VAL A 129 19.36 -19.49 -12.00
N MET A 130 19.61 -18.22 -11.65
CA MET A 130 20.25 -17.81 -10.41
C MET A 130 19.38 -18.05 -9.15
N LEU A 131 18.06 -17.88 -9.24
CA LEU A 131 17.13 -18.18 -8.15
C LEU A 131 16.92 -19.69 -8.00
N GLU A 132 16.75 -20.40 -9.12
CA GLU A 132 16.63 -21.86 -9.16
C GLU A 132 17.88 -22.58 -8.62
N ARG A 133 19.03 -21.91 -8.61
CA ARG A 133 20.32 -22.48 -8.20
C ARG A 133 20.33 -22.91 -6.73
N GLY A 134 20.18 -24.22 -6.50
CA GLY A 134 20.12 -24.81 -5.16
C GLY A 134 18.69 -24.95 -4.61
N ARG A 135 17.66 -24.67 -5.42
CA ARG A 135 16.25 -24.85 -5.08
C ARG A 135 15.65 -26.03 -5.85
N GLY A 136 14.77 -26.78 -5.19
CA GLY A 136 13.82 -27.66 -5.86
C GLY A 136 12.65 -26.87 -6.47
N PRO A 137 11.90 -27.44 -7.44
CA PRO A 137 10.88 -26.72 -8.20
C PRO A 137 9.72 -26.17 -7.35
N ILE A 138 9.48 -26.74 -6.17
CA ILE A 138 8.45 -26.28 -5.22
C ILE A 138 9.01 -25.20 -4.25
N GLN A 139 10.33 -25.16 -4.03
CA GLN A 139 10.95 -24.27 -3.04
C GLN A 139 10.91 -22.81 -3.47
N LEU A 140 11.20 -22.49 -4.74
CA LEU A 140 11.15 -21.09 -5.22
C LEU A 140 9.71 -20.51 -5.18
N PRO A 141 8.64 -21.20 -5.62
CA PRO A 141 7.26 -20.79 -5.36
C PRO A 141 6.94 -20.64 -3.86
N ALA A 142 7.40 -21.56 -3.01
CA ALA A 142 7.11 -21.52 -1.56
C ALA A 142 7.78 -20.33 -0.85
N GLU A 143 9.03 -19.99 -1.20
CA GLU A 143 9.72 -18.81 -0.66
C GLU A 143 9.06 -17.51 -1.16
N HIS A 144 8.64 -17.45 -2.42
CA HIS A 144 7.88 -16.30 -2.94
C HIS A 144 6.49 -16.17 -2.31
N ALA A 145 5.82 -17.27 -1.98
CA ALA A 145 4.58 -17.28 -1.22
C ALA A 145 4.79 -16.75 0.20
N ALA A 146 5.83 -17.23 0.88
CA ALA A 146 6.20 -16.80 2.23
C ALA A 146 6.56 -15.31 2.27
N HIS A 147 7.34 -14.83 1.30
CA HIS A 147 7.61 -13.40 1.13
C HIS A 147 6.34 -12.56 0.87
N ALA A 148 5.43 -13.04 0.02
CA ALA A 148 4.17 -12.34 -0.26
C ALA A 148 3.24 -12.23 0.97
N ALA A 149 3.31 -13.20 1.90
CA ALA A 149 2.62 -13.13 3.19
C ALA A 149 3.05 -11.90 4.02
N GLY A 150 4.28 -11.41 3.84
CA GLY A 150 4.82 -10.23 4.52
C GLY A 150 4.37 -8.88 3.94
N SER A 151 3.62 -8.85 2.84
CA SER A 151 3.24 -7.59 2.16
C SER A 151 1.83 -7.57 1.55
N PRO A 152 0.75 -7.91 2.29
CA PRO A 152 -0.59 -8.03 1.70
C PRO A 152 -1.20 -6.71 1.21
N LEU A 153 -0.73 -5.55 1.70
CA LEU A 153 -1.15 -4.23 1.20
C LEU A 153 -0.24 -3.66 0.09
N ARG A 154 0.73 -4.43 -0.41
CA ARG A 154 1.71 -3.97 -1.40
C ARG A 154 1.10 -3.28 -2.60
N ASP A 155 0.14 -3.93 -3.24
CA ASP A 155 -0.34 -3.50 -4.57
C ASP A 155 -1.32 -2.33 -4.50
N VAL A 156 -1.66 -1.88 -3.28
CA VAL A 156 -2.56 -0.75 -3.00
C VAL A 156 -1.89 0.38 -2.20
N ALA A 157 -0.81 0.09 -1.46
CA ALA A 157 0.05 1.09 -0.82
C ALA A 157 1.29 1.46 -1.66
N GLY A 158 1.59 0.68 -2.72
CA GLY A 158 2.74 0.87 -3.61
C GLY A 158 2.43 1.65 -4.90
N LEU A 159 1.27 2.30 -4.97
CA LEU A 159 0.66 2.75 -6.22
C LEU A 159 1.46 3.81 -7.01
N GLY A 160 2.41 4.51 -6.39
CA GLY A 160 3.29 5.46 -7.09
C GLY A 160 4.13 4.82 -8.19
N ASP A 161 4.41 3.51 -8.13
CA ASP A 161 5.16 2.81 -9.19
C ASP A 161 4.33 2.57 -10.47
N ASN A 162 3.01 2.73 -10.41
CA ASN A 162 2.09 2.63 -11.54
C ASN A 162 2.05 3.97 -12.31
N LEU A 163 2.93 4.12 -13.31
CA LEU A 163 3.07 5.38 -14.05
C LEU A 163 1.77 5.89 -14.72
N PRO A 164 0.93 5.05 -15.36
CA PRO A 164 -0.37 5.47 -15.88
C PRO A 164 -1.27 6.10 -14.80
N LEU A 165 -1.33 5.51 -13.60
CA LEU A 165 -2.11 6.02 -12.48
C LEU A 165 -1.51 7.32 -11.91
N LEU A 166 -0.17 7.39 -11.81
CA LEU A 166 0.56 8.59 -11.38
C LEU A 166 0.32 9.78 -12.34
N VAL A 167 0.32 9.53 -13.64
CA VAL A 167 -0.02 10.52 -14.69
C VAL A 167 -1.48 10.95 -14.56
N ALA A 168 -2.42 10.01 -14.41
CA ALA A 168 -3.84 10.33 -14.25
C ALA A 168 -4.10 11.21 -13.02
N ALA A 169 -3.49 10.88 -11.88
CA ALA A 169 -3.58 11.66 -10.64
C ALA A 169 -2.99 13.07 -10.79
N LEU A 170 -1.83 13.20 -11.44
CA LEU A 170 -1.22 14.50 -11.73
C LEU A 170 -2.10 15.36 -12.66
N VAL A 171 -2.68 14.77 -13.70
CA VAL A 171 -3.61 15.46 -14.61
C VAL A 171 -4.88 15.90 -13.88
N VAL A 172 -5.43 15.10 -12.96
CA VAL A 172 -6.59 15.49 -12.13
C VAL A 172 -6.27 16.68 -11.21
N LEU A 173 -5.10 16.68 -10.56
CA LEU A 173 -4.67 17.79 -9.71
C LEU A 173 -4.43 19.08 -10.51
N LEU A 174 -3.71 19.01 -11.63
CA LEU A 174 -3.50 20.15 -12.53
C LEU A 174 -4.82 20.68 -13.12
N SER A 175 -5.74 19.78 -13.50
CA SER A 175 -7.07 20.14 -14.01
C SER A 175 -7.98 20.74 -12.94
N ARG A 176 -7.69 20.53 -11.65
CA ARG A 176 -8.35 21.27 -10.55
C ARG A 176 -7.74 22.66 -10.41
N ALA A 177 -6.42 22.78 -10.42
CA ALA A 177 -5.73 24.06 -10.28
C ALA A 177 -6.10 25.05 -11.41
N SER A 178 -6.24 24.57 -12.65
CA SER A 178 -6.57 25.42 -13.81
C SER A 178 -8.03 25.86 -13.90
N ARG A 179 -8.95 25.26 -13.13
CA ARG A 179 -10.38 25.60 -13.14
C ARG A 179 -10.75 26.82 -12.29
N GLY A 180 -9.80 27.33 -11.49
CA GLY A 180 -10.02 28.47 -10.59
C GLY A 180 -10.99 28.18 -9.44
N PRO A 181 -11.27 29.18 -8.58
CA PRO A 181 -12.42 29.11 -7.69
C PRO A 181 -13.71 29.13 -8.54
N ALA A 182 -14.62 28.19 -8.26
CA ALA A 182 -15.94 28.24 -8.90
C ALA A 182 -16.65 29.56 -8.51
N PRO A 183 -17.32 30.24 -9.46
CA PRO A 183 -18.06 31.46 -9.13
C PRO A 183 -19.14 31.14 -8.09
N ALA A 184 -19.22 31.95 -7.04
CA ALA A 184 -20.25 31.78 -6.01
C ALA A 184 -21.65 31.83 -6.65
N PRO A 185 -22.60 30.96 -6.25
CA PRO A 185 -23.91 30.87 -6.88
C PRO A 185 -24.70 32.18 -6.74
N ALA A 186 -24.78 32.93 -7.84
CA ALA A 186 -25.41 34.23 -7.91
C ALA A 186 -26.95 34.12 -7.87
N GLY A 187 -27.51 33.93 -6.68
CA GLY A 187 -28.97 33.88 -6.50
C GLY A 187 -29.47 33.87 -5.05
N LEU A 188 -28.77 33.23 -4.11
CA LEU A 188 -29.32 32.97 -2.76
C LEU A 188 -29.05 34.10 -1.74
N LYS A 189 -29.69 35.25 -1.94
CA LYS A 189 -30.01 36.17 -0.83
C LYS A 189 -31.31 35.72 -0.14
N GLY A 190 -31.25 34.63 0.63
CA GLY A 190 -32.44 34.08 1.30
C GLY A 190 -32.13 33.17 2.48
N HIS A 191 -32.44 33.66 3.68
CA HIS A 191 -32.81 32.94 4.90
C HIS A 191 -32.30 31.50 5.14
N GLY A 192 -31.46 31.32 6.17
CA GLY A 192 -31.39 30.06 6.93
C GLY A 192 -30.04 29.35 6.94
N GLY A 193 -29.29 29.49 8.04
CA GLY A 193 -28.50 28.45 8.72
C GLY A 193 -27.32 27.73 8.03
N SER A 194 -27.25 27.68 6.70
CA SER A 194 -26.28 26.82 6.01
C SER A 194 -24.86 27.38 6.07
N PHE A 195 -23.94 26.60 6.65
CA PHE A 195 -22.50 26.84 6.59
C PHE A 195 -21.97 26.59 5.18
N ALA A 196 -22.22 27.53 4.27
CA ALA A 196 -21.57 27.61 2.98
C ALA A 196 -20.08 27.93 3.19
N ALA A 197 -19.27 26.89 3.39
CA ALA A 197 -17.84 27.03 3.61
C ALA A 197 -17.20 27.84 2.47
N PRO A 198 -16.28 28.78 2.78
CA PRO A 198 -15.68 29.63 1.76
C PRO A 198 -14.98 28.77 0.69
N PRO A 199 -14.93 29.23 -0.58
CA PRO A 199 -14.27 28.49 -1.65
C PRO A 199 -12.80 28.30 -1.28
N ALA A 200 -12.46 27.08 -0.87
CA ALA A 200 -11.14 26.79 -0.34
C ALA A 200 -10.08 27.09 -1.41
N GLU A 201 -9.17 28.01 -1.07
CA GLU A 201 -7.96 28.26 -1.85
C GLU A 201 -7.24 26.95 -2.17
N PRO A 202 -6.40 26.89 -3.24
CA PRO A 202 -5.57 25.73 -3.54
C PRO A 202 -4.50 25.54 -2.45
N GLY A 203 -4.93 25.01 -1.30
CA GLY A 203 -4.16 24.96 -0.07
C GLY A 203 -2.85 24.21 -0.24
N MET A 204 -1.87 24.53 0.59
CA MET A 204 -0.48 24.09 0.50
C MET A 204 -0.29 22.59 0.17
N GLY A 205 -1.15 21.70 0.70
CA GLY A 205 -1.14 20.27 0.39
C GLY A 205 -1.43 19.92 -1.08
N ALA A 206 -2.27 20.68 -1.78
CA ALA A 206 -2.56 20.49 -3.21
C ALA A 206 -1.34 20.81 -4.07
N GLY A 207 -0.65 21.93 -3.78
CA GLY A 207 0.60 22.30 -4.44
C GLY A 207 1.71 21.29 -4.14
N ALA A 208 1.87 20.89 -2.87
CA ALA A 208 2.85 19.89 -2.46
C ALA A 208 2.61 18.52 -3.13
N ALA A 209 1.37 18.04 -3.19
CA ALA A 209 1.03 16.79 -3.89
C ALA A 209 1.32 16.89 -5.38
N THR A 210 0.87 17.96 -6.05
CA THR A 210 1.10 18.18 -7.50
C THR A 210 2.59 18.20 -7.83
N MET A 211 3.39 18.91 -7.03
CA MET A 211 4.85 18.95 -7.15
C MET A 211 5.48 17.58 -6.90
N ALA A 212 5.03 16.85 -5.87
CA ALA A 212 5.58 15.53 -5.53
C ALA A 212 5.33 14.50 -6.64
N LEU A 213 4.08 14.39 -7.12
CA LEU A 213 3.72 13.50 -8.23
C LEU A 213 4.49 13.87 -9.51
N GLY A 214 4.61 15.16 -9.83
CA GLY A 214 5.35 15.65 -11.00
C GLY A 214 6.84 15.33 -10.94
N LEU A 215 7.50 15.64 -9.83
CA LEU A 215 8.93 15.34 -9.64
C LEU A 215 9.20 13.83 -9.59
N TYR A 216 8.33 13.03 -8.96
CA TYR A 216 8.49 11.58 -8.92
C TYR A 216 8.29 10.92 -10.29
N LEU A 217 7.30 11.38 -11.07
CA LEU A 217 7.10 10.95 -12.45
C LEU A 217 8.34 11.25 -13.31
N LEU A 218 8.86 12.48 -13.24
CA LEU A 218 10.08 12.87 -13.95
C LEU A 218 11.29 12.02 -13.53
N TYR A 219 11.44 11.73 -12.23
CA TYR A 219 12.49 10.86 -11.70
C TYR A 219 12.38 9.42 -12.23
N ARG A 220 11.18 8.81 -12.22
CA ARG A 220 10.96 7.45 -12.74
C ARG A 220 11.17 7.38 -14.26
N LEU A 221 10.79 8.42 -15.01
CA LEU A 221 11.10 8.53 -16.45
C LEU A 221 12.61 8.66 -16.69
N PHE A 222 13.33 9.46 -15.89
CA PHE A 222 14.79 9.57 -15.96
C PHE A 222 15.48 8.22 -15.68
N CYS A 223 15.09 7.49 -14.63
CA CYS A 223 15.65 6.16 -14.31
C CYS A 223 15.50 5.19 -15.50
N ARG A 224 14.33 5.17 -16.16
CA ARG A 224 14.06 4.36 -17.35
C ARG A 224 14.87 4.79 -18.57
N LEU A 225 15.11 6.09 -18.77
CA LEU A 225 15.94 6.61 -19.85
C LEU A 225 17.45 6.38 -19.62
N ALA A 226 17.88 6.35 -18.36
CA ALA A 226 19.25 6.08 -17.94
C ALA A 226 19.63 4.58 -17.94
N GLY A 227 18.76 3.69 -18.40
CA GLY A 227 19.01 2.24 -18.43
C GLY A 227 18.97 1.56 -17.06
N SER A 228 18.42 2.22 -16.03
CA SER A 228 18.22 1.68 -14.67
C SER A 228 16.75 1.73 -14.29
N PRO A 229 15.85 0.99 -14.98
CA PRO A 229 14.42 0.97 -14.66
C PRO A 229 14.13 0.35 -13.28
N ASP A 230 15.00 -0.56 -12.83
CA ASP A 230 14.77 -1.43 -11.68
C ASP A 230 15.34 -0.90 -10.35
N LEU A 231 16.20 0.12 -10.40
CA LEU A 231 16.94 0.64 -9.24
C LEU A 231 16.91 2.16 -9.22
N PRO A 232 16.79 2.79 -8.03
CA PRO A 232 16.86 4.24 -7.89
C PRO A 232 18.26 4.74 -8.30
N THR A 233 18.31 5.53 -9.38
CA THR A 233 19.53 6.24 -9.76
C THR A 233 19.81 7.39 -8.80
N GLY A 234 21.07 7.55 -8.43
CA GLY A 234 21.61 8.67 -7.67
C GLY A 234 23.06 8.98 -8.08
N ASN A 235 23.59 10.07 -7.55
CA ASN A 235 24.96 10.61 -7.51
C ASN A 235 24.95 12.15 -7.47
N CYS A 236 23.79 12.81 -7.62
CA CYS A 236 23.74 14.25 -7.85
C CYS A 236 23.91 15.05 -6.57
N LEU A 237 23.16 14.71 -5.51
CA LEU A 237 23.20 15.41 -4.22
C LEU A 237 22.86 14.47 -3.06
N VAL A 238 23.59 14.54 -1.94
CA VAL A 238 23.32 13.72 -0.73
C VAL A 238 21.89 13.88 -0.19
N VAL A 239 21.23 15.00 -0.46
CA VAL A 239 19.82 15.22 -0.08
C VAL A 239 18.82 14.34 -0.84
N GLU A 240 19.20 13.75 -1.98
CA GLU A 240 18.37 12.85 -2.78
C GLU A 240 17.98 11.57 -2.03
N VAL A 241 18.84 11.14 -1.09
CA VAL A 241 18.62 10.06 -0.09
C VAL A 241 17.33 10.25 0.72
N ALA A 242 16.93 11.51 0.96
CA ALA A 242 15.70 11.86 1.66
C ALA A 242 14.59 12.30 0.68
N ILE A 243 14.93 13.05 -0.36
CA ILE A 243 13.94 13.58 -1.33
C ILE A 243 13.27 12.45 -2.10
N ILE A 244 13.99 11.49 -2.66
CA ILE A 244 13.39 10.46 -3.53
C ILE A 244 12.39 9.58 -2.73
N PRO A 245 12.74 9.04 -1.54
CA PRO A 245 11.76 8.34 -0.68
C PRO A 245 10.60 9.22 -0.19
N GLY A 246 10.82 10.52 0.03
CA GLY A 246 9.75 11.47 0.37
C GLY A 246 8.77 11.70 -0.79
N LEU A 247 9.29 11.86 -2.01
CA LEU A 247 8.51 11.99 -3.24
C LEU A 247 7.69 10.73 -3.54
N MET A 248 8.29 9.55 -3.32
CA MET A 248 7.57 8.27 -3.33
C MET A 248 6.42 8.32 -2.33
N LEU A 249 6.73 8.50 -1.03
CA LEU A 249 5.77 8.41 0.06
C LEU A 249 4.56 9.37 -0.09
N ILE A 250 4.78 10.58 -0.61
CA ILE A 250 3.69 11.54 -0.88
C ILE A 250 2.85 11.09 -2.09
N SER A 251 3.48 10.57 -3.15
CA SER A 251 2.77 10.04 -4.33
C SER A 251 1.92 8.82 -3.96
N ASP A 252 2.50 7.89 -3.21
CA ASP A 252 1.83 6.71 -2.67
C ASP A 252 0.70 7.08 -1.70
N GLY A 253 0.97 8.00 -0.77
CA GLY A 253 -0.02 8.47 0.21
C GLY A 253 -1.19 9.20 -0.44
N PHE A 254 -0.96 9.98 -1.50
CA PHE A 254 -2.05 10.60 -2.26
C PHE A 254 -2.92 9.55 -2.98
N LEU A 255 -2.29 8.56 -3.63
CA LEU A 255 -3.00 7.50 -4.34
C LEU A 255 -3.76 6.58 -3.36
N LEU A 256 -3.14 6.16 -2.25
CA LEU A 256 -3.83 5.41 -1.20
C LEU A 256 -4.94 6.24 -0.55
N ALA A 257 -4.78 7.55 -0.36
CA ALA A 257 -5.85 8.40 0.17
C ALA A 257 -7.09 8.44 -0.73
N TRP A 258 -6.92 8.37 -2.05
CA TRP A 258 -8.01 8.18 -2.99
C TRP A 258 -8.66 6.79 -2.83
N VAL A 259 -7.87 5.71 -2.84
CA VAL A 259 -8.36 4.33 -2.61
C VAL A 259 -9.15 4.20 -1.30
N LEU A 260 -8.65 4.78 -0.20
CA LEU A 260 -9.30 4.77 1.10
C LEU A 260 -10.61 5.57 1.12
N ALA A 261 -10.68 6.70 0.41
CA ALA A 261 -11.93 7.47 0.29
C ALA A 261 -12.99 6.68 -0.51
N GLU A 262 -12.62 6.14 -1.67
CA GLU A 262 -13.51 5.36 -2.55
C GLU A 262 -14.02 4.06 -1.87
N LEU A 263 -13.19 3.37 -1.08
CA LEU A 263 -13.60 2.19 -0.30
C LEU A 263 -14.41 2.54 0.96
N ARG A 264 -14.15 3.68 1.60
CA ARG A 264 -14.89 4.11 2.80
C ARG A 264 -16.27 4.63 2.44
N ASP A 265 -16.35 5.49 1.42
CA ASP A 265 -17.58 6.21 1.08
C ASP A 265 -18.54 5.27 0.33
N GLY A 266 -18.09 4.59 -0.74
CA GLY A 266 -18.68 3.33 -1.23
C GLY A 266 -20.19 3.32 -1.54
N GLU A 267 -20.79 4.46 -1.87
CA GLU A 267 -22.22 4.59 -2.17
C GLU A 267 -22.51 4.28 -3.66
N PRO A 268 -23.52 3.45 -3.97
CA PRO A 268 -23.99 3.25 -5.35
C PRO A 268 -24.86 4.43 -5.79
N GLY A 269 -24.24 5.57 -6.08
CA GLY A 269 -24.95 6.76 -6.57
C GLY A 269 -25.18 6.70 -8.08
N ASP A 270 -26.41 6.43 -8.51
CA ASP A 270 -26.82 6.44 -9.92
C ASP A 270 -26.53 7.80 -10.61
N ASP A 271 -26.57 8.91 -9.86
CA ASP A 271 -26.25 10.26 -10.36
C ASP A 271 -24.75 10.64 -10.30
N GLN A 272 -23.85 9.80 -9.76
CA GLN A 272 -22.43 10.17 -9.57
C GLN A 272 -21.56 10.09 -10.84
N VAL A 273 -22.09 10.58 -11.97
CA VAL A 273 -21.33 10.75 -13.22
C VAL A 273 -20.14 11.71 -13.03
N ASP A 274 -20.31 12.76 -12.21
CA ASP A 274 -19.38 13.89 -12.21
C ASP A 274 -18.23 13.77 -11.18
N ARG A 275 -17.13 13.17 -11.66
CA ARG A 275 -15.71 13.41 -11.28
C ARG A 275 -15.21 12.86 -9.93
N VAL A 276 -13.97 12.35 -9.96
CA VAL A 276 -13.15 12.10 -8.76
C VAL A 276 -12.93 13.41 -8.01
N ASP A 277 -13.22 13.44 -6.70
CA ASP A 277 -12.95 14.60 -5.84
C ASP A 277 -11.58 14.46 -5.12
N PRO A 278 -10.51 15.10 -5.63
CA PRO A 278 -9.22 15.08 -4.95
C PRO A 278 -9.25 15.80 -3.60
N SER A 279 -10.29 16.55 -3.22
CA SER A 279 -10.37 17.18 -1.89
C SER A 279 -10.47 16.14 -0.76
N ARG A 280 -11.05 14.96 -1.01
CA ARG A 280 -11.11 13.85 -0.05
C ARG A 280 -9.71 13.24 0.10
N ALA A 281 -9.06 12.94 -1.03
CA ALA A 281 -7.69 12.42 -1.06
C ALA A 281 -6.68 13.38 -0.40
N LEU A 282 -6.70 14.67 -0.73
CA LEU A 282 -5.81 15.68 -0.14
C LEU A 282 -5.98 15.83 1.38
N ARG A 283 -7.21 15.70 1.91
CA ARG A 283 -7.46 15.71 3.35
C ARG A 283 -6.90 14.46 4.04
N LEU A 284 -7.12 13.28 3.46
CA LEU A 284 -6.61 12.01 4.01
C LEU A 284 -5.10 11.78 3.76
N MET A 285 -4.47 12.54 2.86
CA MET A 285 -3.10 12.31 2.39
C MET A 285 -2.06 12.12 3.51
N PRO A 286 -1.99 12.92 4.59
CA PRO A 286 -0.96 12.70 5.63
C PRO A 286 -1.19 11.38 6.38
N ALA A 287 -2.41 11.10 6.81
CA ALA A 287 -2.76 9.81 7.42
C ALA A 287 -2.49 8.62 6.47
N ALA A 288 -2.73 8.79 5.17
CA ALA A 288 -2.43 7.79 4.15
C ALA A 288 -0.92 7.63 3.89
N CYS A 289 -0.11 8.70 3.93
CA CYS A 289 1.36 8.60 3.92
C CYS A 289 1.84 7.74 5.11
N LEU A 290 1.28 7.93 6.30
CA LEU A 290 1.61 7.08 7.46
C LEU A 290 1.14 5.63 7.25
N ALA A 291 -0.03 5.40 6.64
CA ALA A 291 -0.46 4.05 6.29
C ALA A 291 0.46 3.39 5.24
N CYS A 292 0.94 4.14 4.24
CA CYS A 292 1.93 3.68 3.27
C CYS A 292 3.28 3.34 3.93
N LEU A 293 3.77 4.19 4.83
CA LEU A 293 5.00 3.94 5.60
C LEU A 293 4.84 2.74 6.55
N ALA A 294 3.66 2.56 7.14
CA ALA A 294 3.32 1.44 8.01
C ALA A 294 3.14 0.12 7.24
N ALA A 295 2.66 0.16 5.99
CA ALA A 295 2.45 -1.03 5.17
C ALA A 295 3.71 -1.47 4.40
N LEU A 296 4.50 -0.51 3.89
CA LEU A 296 5.68 -0.74 3.05
C LEU A 296 6.97 -0.07 3.59
N PRO A 297 7.31 -0.18 4.89
CA PRO A 297 8.47 0.49 5.48
C PRO A 297 9.77 0.10 4.77
N ALA A 298 9.89 -1.16 4.34
CA ALA A 298 11.06 -1.68 3.64
C ALA A 298 11.25 -1.08 2.25
N ARG A 299 10.23 -0.50 1.60
CA ARG A 299 10.37 0.14 0.29
C ARG A 299 11.13 1.46 0.41
N TYR A 300 10.65 2.35 1.30
CA TYR A 300 11.29 3.63 1.55
C TYR A 300 12.68 3.42 2.18
N ALA A 301 12.81 2.48 3.12
CA ALA A 301 14.10 2.13 3.72
C ALA A 301 15.11 1.58 2.69
N ALA A 302 14.71 0.66 1.81
CA ALA A 302 15.61 0.12 0.78
C ALA A 302 16.09 1.22 -0.19
N THR A 303 15.19 2.09 -0.66
CA THR A 303 15.57 3.22 -1.51
C THR A 303 16.51 4.20 -0.79
N SER A 304 16.20 4.60 0.46
CA SER A 304 17.08 5.46 1.27
C SER A 304 18.46 4.85 1.46
N LEU A 305 18.53 3.58 1.89
CA LEU A 305 19.80 2.90 2.17
C LEU A 305 20.62 2.71 0.90
N LEU A 306 19.98 2.35 -0.23
CA LEU A 306 20.66 2.17 -1.50
C LEU A 306 21.25 3.47 -2.03
N LEU A 307 20.48 4.56 -2.03
CA LEU A 307 21.00 5.89 -2.39
C LEU A 307 22.16 6.30 -1.45
N ALA A 308 22.00 6.10 -0.13
CA ALA A 308 23.05 6.40 0.84
C ALA A 308 24.35 5.61 0.58
N THR A 309 24.28 4.36 0.09
CA THR A 309 25.50 3.58 -0.22
C THR A 309 26.40 4.23 -1.25
N GLN A 310 25.84 5.03 -2.16
CA GLN A 310 26.57 5.69 -3.25
C GLN A 310 27.48 6.82 -2.73
N HIS A 311 27.23 7.32 -1.53
CA HIS A 311 28.04 8.34 -0.86
C HIS A 311 28.95 7.78 0.24
N ILE A 312 28.92 6.46 0.51
CA ILE A 312 29.68 5.84 1.60
C ILE A 312 31.04 5.31 1.08
N PRO A 313 32.18 5.69 1.70
CA PRO A 313 33.50 5.21 1.28
C PRO A 313 33.65 3.67 1.32
N PRO A 314 34.35 3.04 0.35
CA PRO A 314 34.59 1.59 0.36
C PRO A 314 35.29 1.07 1.62
N THR A 315 36.13 1.88 2.26
CA THR A 315 36.76 1.58 3.56
C THR A 315 35.73 1.38 4.67
N LEU A 316 34.65 2.17 4.68
CA LEU A 316 33.55 2.02 5.63
C LEU A 316 32.73 0.76 5.32
N MET A 317 32.55 0.42 4.04
CA MET A 317 31.90 -0.82 3.61
C MET A 317 32.63 -2.09 4.09
N ALA A 318 33.94 -2.06 4.30
CA ALA A 318 34.69 -3.18 4.86
C ALA A 318 34.41 -3.43 6.37
N THR A 319 33.86 -2.44 7.09
CA THR A 319 33.63 -2.51 8.55
C THR A 319 32.39 -3.32 8.95
N GLY A 320 32.20 -3.49 10.27
CA GLY A 320 30.95 -4.01 10.84
C GLY A 320 29.71 -3.18 10.47
N LEU A 321 29.83 -1.86 10.29
CA LEU A 321 28.72 -1.00 9.83
C LEU A 321 28.36 -1.35 8.38
N GLY A 322 29.37 -1.52 7.52
CA GLY A 322 29.17 -2.00 6.15
C GLY A 322 28.54 -3.40 6.08
N ARG A 323 28.85 -4.29 7.03
CA ARG A 323 28.17 -5.60 7.18
C ARG A 323 26.69 -5.42 7.54
N GLY A 324 26.38 -4.54 8.49
CA GLY A 324 24.99 -4.21 8.85
C GLY A 324 24.21 -3.64 7.67
N LEU A 325 24.81 -2.70 6.92
CA LEU A 325 24.22 -2.10 5.72
C LEU A 325 23.93 -3.12 4.61
N ARG A 326 24.87 -4.05 4.34
CA ARG A 326 24.63 -5.18 3.41
C ARG A 326 23.51 -6.11 3.89
N TRP A 327 23.43 -6.40 5.18
CA TRP A 327 22.31 -7.19 5.73
C TRP A 327 20.97 -6.47 5.55
N SER A 328 20.92 -5.15 5.85
CA SER A 328 19.71 -4.33 5.71
C SER A 328 19.20 -4.21 4.28
N LEU A 329 20.08 -4.32 3.28
CA LEU A 329 19.75 -4.33 1.85
C LEU A 329 19.45 -5.73 1.28
N GLY A 330 19.74 -6.79 2.04
CA GLY A 330 19.38 -8.18 1.73
C GLY A 330 18.25 -8.68 2.64
N PRO A 331 18.48 -9.71 3.49
CA PRO A 331 17.45 -10.27 4.38
C PRO A 331 16.76 -9.25 5.31
N GLY A 332 17.41 -8.14 5.63
CA GLY A 332 16.83 -7.06 6.41
C GLY A 332 15.62 -6.39 5.74
N VAL A 333 15.59 -6.30 4.40
CA VAL A 333 14.43 -5.78 3.65
C VAL A 333 13.19 -6.63 3.92
N ALA A 334 13.31 -7.95 3.76
CA ALA A 334 12.23 -8.90 4.03
C ALA A 334 11.82 -8.90 5.51
N THR A 335 12.78 -8.74 6.44
CA THR A 335 12.52 -8.68 7.88
C THR A 335 11.74 -7.42 8.28
N ILE A 336 12.15 -6.26 7.76
CA ILE A 336 11.47 -4.96 7.98
C ILE A 336 10.07 -4.99 7.36
N GLN A 337 9.92 -5.62 6.18
CA GLN A 337 8.63 -5.74 5.51
C GLN A 337 7.68 -6.67 6.27
N ALA A 338 8.14 -7.83 6.73
CA ALA A 338 7.33 -8.75 7.53
C ALA A 338 6.85 -8.11 8.84
N ALA A 339 7.69 -7.31 9.51
CA ALA A 339 7.31 -6.56 10.71
C ALA A 339 6.20 -5.50 10.44
N SER A 340 5.96 -5.10 9.19
CA SER A 340 4.90 -4.16 8.82
C SER A 340 3.50 -4.71 9.08
N LEU A 341 3.32 -6.04 9.08
CA LEU A 341 2.05 -6.72 9.36
C LEU A 341 1.43 -6.28 10.70
N ILE A 342 2.25 -5.96 11.70
CA ILE A 342 1.81 -5.49 13.02
C ILE A 342 1.03 -4.17 12.92
N PHE A 343 1.31 -3.36 11.89
CA PHE A 343 0.73 -2.04 11.67
C PHE A 343 -0.34 -2.00 10.57
N LEU A 344 -0.78 -3.16 10.04
CA LEU A 344 -1.73 -3.24 8.91
C LEU A 344 -3.01 -2.40 9.14
N GLY A 345 -3.54 -2.42 10.36
CA GLY A 345 -4.73 -1.68 10.76
C GLY A 345 -4.59 -0.15 10.70
N MET A 346 -3.37 0.39 10.52
CA MET A 346 -3.13 1.81 10.30
C MET A 346 -3.88 2.33 9.06
N ALA A 347 -4.07 1.50 8.03
CA ALA A 347 -4.84 1.87 6.84
C ALA A 347 -6.34 2.10 7.15
N GLY A 348 -6.94 1.26 7.99
CA GLY A 348 -8.31 1.45 8.47
C GLY A 348 -8.46 2.67 9.39
N ALA A 349 -7.47 2.89 10.26
CA ALA A 349 -7.39 4.07 11.10
C ALA A 349 -7.24 5.38 10.29
N ALA A 350 -6.45 5.35 9.21
CA ALA A 350 -6.25 6.48 8.32
C ALA A 350 -7.53 6.88 7.56
N ALA A 351 -8.31 5.92 7.07
CA ALA A 351 -9.56 6.19 6.35
C ALA A 351 -10.58 6.97 7.20
N TRP A 352 -10.66 6.69 8.50
CA TRP A 352 -11.66 7.25 9.41
C TRP A 352 -11.17 8.42 10.28
N GLY A 353 -9.87 8.77 10.24
CA GLY A 353 -9.31 9.94 10.93
C GLY A 353 -9.73 11.28 10.31
N GLY A 354 -9.34 12.42 10.91
CA GLY A 354 -9.45 13.75 10.29
C GLY A 354 -8.36 14.05 9.26
N GLY A 355 -7.44 13.11 9.02
CA GLY A 355 -6.37 13.22 8.04
C GLY A 355 -4.97 13.40 8.63
N THR A 356 -4.84 13.65 9.93
CA THR A 356 -3.53 13.88 10.57
C THR A 356 -2.85 12.58 11.05
N PHE A 357 -1.51 12.64 11.17
CA PHE A 357 -0.70 11.56 11.76
C PHE A 357 -1.11 11.24 13.23
N GLY A 358 -1.45 12.27 14.01
CA GLY A 358 -1.83 12.12 15.41
C GLY A 358 -3.16 11.38 15.58
N GLU A 359 -4.15 11.71 14.76
CA GLU A 359 -5.43 11.00 14.75
C GLU A 359 -5.29 9.55 14.26
N ALA A 360 -4.52 9.32 13.19
CA ALA A 360 -4.31 7.96 12.66
C ALA A 360 -3.63 7.05 13.71
N THR A 361 -2.57 7.53 14.38
CA THR A 361 -1.91 6.77 15.46
C THR A 361 -2.82 6.57 16.69
N TRP A 362 -3.61 7.57 17.08
CA TRP A 362 -4.60 7.42 18.16
C TRP A 362 -5.70 6.42 17.81
N ALA A 363 -6.25 6.52 16.59
CA ALA A 363 -7.29 5.64 16.08
C ALA A 363 -6.79 4.19 15.96
N PHE A 364 -5.55 3.98 15.51
CA PHE A 364 -4.91 2.65 15.50
C PHE A 364 -4.72 2.07 16.91
N ARG A 365 -4.31 2.88 17.89
CA ARG A 365 -4.23 2.45 19.30
C ARG A 365 -5.60 2.12 19.90
N ARG A 366 -6.66 2.82 19.46
CA ARG A 366 -8.06 2.51 19.81
C ARG A 366 -8.54 1.22 19.14
N LEU A 367 -8.18 1.00 17.87
CA LEU A 367 -8.47 -0.21 17.09
C LEU A 367 -7.89 -1.47 17.77
N LEU A 368 -6.60 -1.45 18.13
CA LEU A 368 -5.94 -2.55 18.84
C LEU A 368 -6.58 -2.89 20.20
N ARG A 369 -7.14 -1.89 20.90
CA ARG A 369 -7.83 -2.07 22.19
C ARG A 369 -9.26 -2.58 22.04
N ALA A 370 -9.93 -2.28 20.93
CA ALA A 370 -11.34 -2.62 20.73
C ALA A 370 -11.54 -3.92 19.91
N GLU A 371 -10.73 -4.14 18.87
CA GLU A 371 -10.90 -5.22 17.89
C GLU A 371 -9.55 -5.88 17.49
N GLY A 372 -8.54 -5.81 18.37
CA GLY A 372 -7.18 -6.33 18.11
C GLY A 372 -7.17 -7.80 17.66
N GLY A 373 -7.98 -8.65 18.27
CA GLY A 373 -8.10 -10.07 17.89
C GLY A 373 -8.65 -10.26 16.47
N ARG A 374 -9.66 -9.47 16.06
CA ARG A 374 -10.21 -9.52 14.70
C ARG A 374 -9.25 -8.90 13.68
N LEU A 375 -8.51 -7.86 14.05
CA LEU A 375 -7.45 -7.28 13.22
C LEU A 375 -6.31 -8.28 12.97
N ALA A 376 -5.90 -9.04 13.99
CA ALA A 376 -4.90 -10.09 13.86
C ALA A 376 -5.38 -11.23 12.94
N ALA A 377 -6.62 -11.70 13.11
CA ALA A 377 -7.21 -12.71 12.24
C ALA A 377 -7.35 -12.23 10.77
N ALA A 378 -7.82 -11.00 10.54
CA ALA A 378 -7.89 -10.40 9.21
C ALA A 378 -6.50 -10.25 8.56
N THR A 379 -5.48 -9.88 9.34
CA THR A 379 -4.09 -9.78 8.89
C THR A 379 -3.52 -11.15 8.48
N ILE A 380 -3.83 -12.22 9.24
CA ILE A 380 -3.42 -13.59 8.88
C ILE A 380 -4.15 -14.09 7.64
N LEU A 381 -5.46 -13.84 7.51
CA LEU A 381 -6.23 -14.18 6.31
C LEU A 381 -5.67 -13.46 5.07
N ALA A 382 -5.30 -12.18 5.20
CA ALA A 382 -4.65 -11.40 4.15
C ALA A 382 -3.28 -12.00 3.75
N ALA A 383 -2.44 -12.31 4.73
CA ALA A 383 -1.13 -12.90 4.53
C ALA A 383 -1.20 -14.29 3.85
N VAL A 384 -2.09 -15.16 4.32
CA VAL A 384 -2.34 -16.50 3.74
C VAL A 384 -2.93 -16.40 2.33
N GLY A 385 -3.85 -15.46 2.09
CA GLY A 385 -4.39 -15.17 0.77
C GLY A 385 -3.31 -14.75 -0.21
N CYS A 386 -2.49 -13.75 0.15
CA CYS A 386 -1.41 -13.28 -0.72
C CYS A 386 -0.33 -14.34 -0.94
N ALA A 387 -0.03 -15.17 0.07
CA ALA A 387 0.85 -16.32 -0.10
C ALA A 387 0.29 -17.33 -1.11
N GLY A 388 -0.97 -17.75 -0.98
CA GLY A 388 -1.59 -18.71 -1.90
C GLY A 388 -1.72 -18.20 -3.33
N ALA A 389 -2.11 -16.93 -3.51
CA ALA A 389 -2.21 -16.28 -4.81
C ALA A 389 -0.84 -16.15 -5.50
N SER A 390 0.18 -15.73 -4.75
CA SER A 390 1.58 -15.69 -5.22
C SER A 390 2.08 -17.10 -5.57
N ALA A 391 1.90 -18.07 -4.68
CA ALA A 391 2.30 -19.47 -4.89
C ALA A 391 1.74 -20.04 -6.21
N ALA A 392 0.45 -19.80 -6.48
CA ALA A 392 -0.20 -20.26 -7.70
C ALA A 392 0.39 -19.60 -8.96
N ALA A 393 0.64 -18.29 -8.93
CA ALA A 393 1.27 -17.57 -10.05
C ALA A 393 2.69 -18.07 -10.32
N TYR A 394 3.54 -18.19 -9.30
CA TYR A 394 4.90 -18.71 -9.47
C TYR A 394 4.91 -20.17 -9.90
N ALA A 395 4.11 -21.04 -9.29
CA ALA A 395 4.07 -22.47 -9.66
C ALA A 395 3.58 -22.69 -11.10
N ALA A 396 2.63 -21.88 -11.58
CA ALA A 396 2.15 -21.97 -12.97
C ALA A 396 3.21 -21.49 -13.99
N LEU A 397 3.92 -20.40 -13.71
CA LEU A 397 4.91 -19.83 -14.62
C LEU A 397 6.25 -20.60 -14.58
N LEU A 398 6.69 -21.04 -13.40
CA LEU A 398 7.93 -21.83 -13.23
C LEU A 398 7.78 -23.30 -13.66
N ALA A 399 6.59 -23.74 -14.08
CA ALA A 399 6.39 -25.00 -14.79
C ALA A 399 6.76 -24.91 -16.30
N LEU A 400 7.04 -23.71 -16.81
CA LEU A 400 7.41 -23.47 -18.21
C LEU A 400 8.94 -23.50 -18.40
N PRO A 401 9.45 -23.78 -19.61
CA PRO A 401 10.89 -23.78 -19.88
C PRO A 401 11.55 -22.43 -19.54
N PRO A 402 12.73 -22.41 -18.87
CA PRO A 402 13.32 -21.18 -18.36
C PRO A 402 13.79 -20.25 -19.49
N ALA A 403 13.09 -19.11 -19.61
CA ALA A 403 13.30 -18.08 -20.62
C ALA A 403 13.19 -16.67 -20.01
N GLY A 404 13.75 -15.66 -20.68
CA GLY A 404 13.89 -14.30 -20.14
C GLY A 404 12.62 -13.62 -19.65
N TRP A 405 11.47 -13.99 -20.20
CA TRP A 405 10.17 -13.45 -19.84
C TRP A 405 9.48 -14.18 -18.69
N VAL A 406 9.91 -15.40 -18.31
CA VAL A 406 9.18 -16.26 -17.36
C VAL A 406 9.19 -15.69 -15.94
N LEU A 407 10.36 -15.26 -15.44
CA LEU A 407 10.46 -14.64 -14.13
C LEU A 407 9.73 -13.28 -14.06
N PRO A 408 9.91 -12.36 -15.03
CA PRO A 408 9.05 -11.17 -15.13
C PRO A 408 7.56 -11.51 -15.17
N ALA A 409 7.14 -12.53 -15.94
CA ALA A 409 5.75 -12.99 -16.06
C ALA A 409 5.17 -13.48 -14.73
N ALA A 410 5.94 -14.22 -13.93
CA ALA A 410 5.53 -14.59 -12.59
C ALA A 410 5.23 -13.35 -11.73
N ASP A 411 5.93 -12.24 -11.94
CA ASP A 411 5.70 -10.96 -11.24
C ASP A 411 4.41 -10.25 -11.74
N ALA A 412 4.14 -10.06 -13.06
CA ALA A 412 2.86 -9.46 -13.74
C ALA A 412 1.77 -10.28 -12.91
N TYR A 413 1.81 -11.63 -12.92
CA TYR A 413 0.70 -12.45 -12.44
C TYR A 413 0.57 -12.53 -10.92
N ALA A 414 1.67 -12.52 -10.16
CA ALA A 414 1.60 -12.47 -8.70
C ALA A 414 0.97 -11.14 -8.24
N HIS A 415 1.41 -10.00 -8.79
CA HIS A 415 0.81 -8.69 -8.47
C HIS A 415 -0.67 -8.61 -8.87
N TYR A 416 -1.04 -9.13 -10.03
CA TYR A 416 -2.44 -9.20 -10.47
C TYR A 416 -3.31 -10.05 -9.54
N ALA A 417 -2.80 -11.18 -9.06
CA ALA A 417 -3.51 -12.08 -8.16
C ALA A 417 -3.58 -11.57 -6.70
N THR A 418 -2.59 -10.80 -6.24
CA THR A 418 -2.59 -10.23 -4.87
C THR A 418 -3.36 -8.91 -4.76
N LEU A 419 -3.53 -8.13 -5.83
CA LEU A 419 -4.27 -6.85 -5.83
C LEU A 419 -5.72 -6.95 -5.27
N PRO A 420 -6.57 -7.93 -5.66
CA PRO A 420 -7.90 -8.10 -5.05
C PRO A 420 -7.85 -8.38 -3.55
N ILE A 421 -6.80 -9.07 -3.09
CA ILE A 421 -6.60 -9.42 -1.67
C ILE A 421 -6.12 -8.19 -0.89
N GLY A 422 -5.29 -7.34 -1.49
CA GLY A 422 -4.93 -6.02 -0.94
C GLY A 422 -6.15 -5.09 -0.80
N LEU A 423 -7.03 -5.04 -1.81
CA LEU A 423 -8.29 -4.28 -1.75
C LEU A 423 -9.24 -4.83 -0.69
N TRP A 424 -9.40 -6.15 -0.60
CA TRP A 424 -10.15 -6.79 0.47
C TRP A 424 -9.56 -6.48 1.86
N SER A 425 -8.23 -6.48 1.99
CA SER A 425 -7.53 -6.18 3.24
C SER A 425 -7.75 -4.73 3.70
N LEU A 426 -7.73 -3.77 2.77
CA LEU A 426 -8.12 -2.38 3.06
C LEU A 426 -9.58 -2.29 3.50
N ALA A 427 -10.50 -2.91 2.75
CA ALA A 427 -11.92 -2.90 3.08
C ALA A 427 -12.21 -3.54 4.45
N ALA A 428 -11.53 -4.64 4.80
CA ALA A 428 -11.61 -5.26 6.11
C ALA A 428 -11.06 -4.34 7.22
N CYS A 429 -9.92 -3.68 7.01
CA CYS A 429 -9.40 -2.70 7.98
C CYS A 429 -10.34 -1.50 8.16
N ILE A 430 -10.94 -0.99 7.08
CA ILE A 430 -11.96 0.07 7.11
C ILE A 430 -13.19 -0.40 7.90
N GLN A 431 -13.62 -1.64 7.72
CA GLN A 431 -14.81 -2.22 8.39
C GLN A 431 -14.58 -2.44 9.90
N ILE A 432 -13.40 -2.90 10.31
CA ILE A 432 -13.05 -3.02 11.75
C ILE A 432 -12.93 -1.62 12.39
N ALA A 433 -12.41 -0.64 11.65
CA ALA A 433 -12.31 0.75 12.11
C ALA A 433 -13.69 1.43 12.23
N GLU A 434 -14.60 1.21 11.28
CA GLU A 434 -15.99 1.69 11.31
C GLU A 434 -16.74 1.25 12.58
N ARG A 435 -16.54 -0.01 13.00
CA ARG A 435 -17.14 -0.58 14.22
C ARG A 435 -16.62 0.05 15.53
N THR A 436 -15.49 0.75 15.50
CA THR A 436 -14.77 1.19 16.72
C THR A 436 -14.55 2.70 16.85
N LEU A 437 -14.57 3.44 15.74
CA LEU A 437 -14.29 4.87 15.69
C LEU A 437 -15.60 5.69 15.64
N PRO A 438 -15.76 6.71 16.51
CA PRO A 438 -17.07 7.32 16.76
C PRO A 438 -17.39 8.39 15.72
N ARG A 439 -17.83 7.98 14.52
CA ARG A 439 -18.46 8.88 13.52
C ARG A 439 -19.85 8.41 13.06
N ALA A 440 -20.13 7.11 13.08
CA ALA A 440 -21.42 6.53 12.65
C ALA A 440 -22.62 6.75 13.60
N ARG A 441 -22.53 7.62 14.63
CA ARG A 441 -23.64 7.91 15.56
C ARG A 441 -24.04 9.39 15.67
N LEU A 442 -23.29 10.33 15.10
CA LEU A 442 -23.65 11.75 15.15
C LEU A 442 -24.73 12.09 14.12
N ALA A 443 -24.52 11.71 12.86
CA ALA A 443 -25.53 11.91 11.80
C ALA A 443 -26.87 11.19 12.05
N ALA A 444 -26.88 10.12 12.85
CA ALA A 444 -28.11 9.44 13.28
C ALA A 444 -28.80 10.20 14.44
N ALA A 445 -28.04 10.73 15.39
CA ALA A 445 -28.57 11.49 16.52
C ALA A 445 -29.10 12.88 16.11
N GLU A 446 -28.54 13.48 15.06
CA GLU A 446 -29.04 14.73 14.47
C GLU A 446 -30.31 14.51 13.64
N GLY A 447 -30.57 13.28 13.15
CA GLY A 447 -31.80 12.93 12.41
C GLY A 447 -33.03 12.66 13.29
N ASP A 448 -32.84 12.08 14.48
CA ASP A 448 -33.93 11.84 15.45
C ASP A 448 -34.31 13.10 16.26
N ALA A 449 -33.50 14.18 16.20
CA ALA A 449 -33.71 15.40 16.98
C ALA A 449 -34.81 16.34 16.43
N ASP A 450 -35.10 16.25 15.13
CA ASP A 450 -36.11 17.07 14.43
C ASP A 450 -37.46 16.33 14.22
N ALA A 451 -37.67 15.20 14.90
CA ALA A 451 -38.99 14.55 14.96
C ALA A 451 -39.95 15.43 15.79
N PRO A 452 -41.00 16.05 15.20
CA PRO A 452 -41.86 16.95 15.94
C PRO A 452 -42.66 16.18 16.99
N ALA A 453 -42.69 16.71 18.22
CA ALA A 453 -43.59 16.22 19.25
C ALA A 453 -45.04 16.39 18.76
N LEU A 454 -45.74 15.27 18.59
CA LEU A 454 -47.18 15.27 18.37
C LEU A 454 -47.87 15.48 19.73
N ASP A 455 -47.98 16.73 20.14
CA ASP A 455 -48.63 17.15 21.40
C ASP A 455 -50.12 16.75 21.38
N GLY A 456 -50.41 15.60 21.97
CA GLY A 456 -51.72 14.97 22.01
C GLY A 456 -52.64 15.50 23.10
N GLU A 457 -52.89 16.81 23.14
CA GLU A 457 -53.90 17.41 24.03
C GLU A 457 -55.16 17.82 23.27
N ALA A 458 -56.06 16.86 23.06
CA ALA A 458 -57.44 17.10 22.63
C ALA A 458 -58.36 17.08 23.86
N GLU A 459 -58.67 18.27 24.38
CA GLU A 459 -59.43 18.51 25.61
C GLU A 459 -60.84 17.88 25.60
N ALA A 460 -61.14 17.06 26.61
CA ALA A 460 -62.44 16.38 26.74
C ALA A 460 -63.43 17.19 27.59
N ALA A 461 -64.28 17.99 26.95
CA ALA A 461 -65.30 18.79 27.63
C ALA A 461 -66.50 17.92 28.10
N PRO A 462 -66.91 17.98 29.38
CA PRO A 462 -68.12 17.33 29.87
C PRO A 462 -69.37 18.17 29.56
N VAL A 463 -70.32 17.60 28.82
CA VAL A 463 -71.67 18.17 28.67
C VAL A 463 -72.54 17.66 29.82
N ALA A 464 -73.19 18.58 30.54
CA ALA A 464 -74.09 18.24 31.65
C ALA A 464 -75.48 17.79 31.15
N GLY A 465 -76.11 16.88 31.89
CA GLY A 465 -77.49 16.40 31.75
C GLY A 465 -77.96 15.74 33.04
#